data_AF-A0A1I3MZ29-F1
#
_entry.id   AF-A0A1I3MZ29-F1
#
_cell.length_a   1.000
_cell.length_b   1.000
_cell.length_c   1.000
_cell.angle_alpha   90.00
_cell.angle_beta   90.00
_cell.angle_gamma   90.00
#
_symmetry.space_group_name_H-M   'P 1'
#
loop_
_entity.id
_entity.type
_entity.pdbx_description
1 polymer ?
#
loop_
_entity_poly.entity_id
_entity_poly.type
_entity_poly.pdbx_seq_one_letter_code
_entity_poly.pdbx_strand_id
1 'polypeptide(L)'
;MLKSLKGSKLIRDQLEGRLEYKTGELVQDRYPVRCLPQYMVPLVEGLDNIAQQVTTEINSASDNSLIDPDKGMDYHGGNFLGQYIGIAMDQLRYYLGLMAKHLDVQIALLVTPEFSNGLPSCLIGNTQRTVNMGLKGLQISGNSIMPLLMFYGHPLIDRFPTDRFPTHAEQFNQNISSLGHGSAHLARQSID
;
A
#
# COMPACT_ATOMS: atom_id res chain seq x y z
N MET A 1 1.06 17.81 -2.92
CA MET A 1 2.15 18.28 -2.03
C MET A 1 2.38 19.79 -2.11
N LEU A 2 2.79 20.37 -3.24
CA LEU A 2 3.07 21.83 -3.33
C LEU A 2 1.90 22.72 -2.87
N LYS A 3 0.66 22.38 -3.27
CA LYS A 3 -0.54 23.08 -2.80
C LYS A 3 -0.68 23.05 -1.27
N SER A 4 -0.34 21.93 -0.63
CA SER A 4 -0.40 21.76 0.83
C SER A 4 0.73 22.49 1.58
N LEU A 5 1.86 22.75 0.91
CA LEU A 5 2.99 23.46 1.48
C LEU A 5 2.92 24.98 1.26
N LYS A 6 2.11 25.45 0.31
CA LYS A 6 1.96 26.87 -0.01
C LYS A 6 1.51 27.66 1.22
N GLY A 7 2.30 28.67 1.60
CA GLY A 7 2.03 29.52 2.76
C GLY A 7 2.33 28.88 4.13
N SER A 8 2.91 27.68 4.15
CA SER A 8 3.34 27.05 5.40
C SER A 8 4.49 27.83 6.04
N LYS A 9 4.37 28.10 7.35
CA LYS A 9 5.46 28.69 8.15
C LYS A 9 6.49 27.64 8.62
N LEU A 10 6.26 26.36 8.30
CA LEU A 10 7.09 25.24 8.74
C LEU A 10 8.07 24.76 7.67
N ILE A 11 7.97 25.28 6.43
CA ILE A 11 8.88 24.91 5.36
C ILE A 11 10.04 25.90 5.27
N ARG A 12 11.17 25.41 4.76
CA ARG A 12 12.22 26.26 4.20
C ARG A 12 11.78 26.60 2.77
N ASP A 13 11.39 27.84 2.51
CA ASP A 13 11.00 28.25 1.16
C ASP A 13 12.25 28.34 0.27
N GLN A 14 12.46 27.29 -0.51
CA GLN A 14 13.60 27.13 -1.41
C GLN A 14 13.11 26.68 -2.81
N LEU A 15 11.89 27.10 -3.20
CA LEU A 15 11.30 26.73 -4.49
C LEU A 15 12.13 27.24 -5.68
N GLU A 16 12.79 28.38 -5.53
CA GLU A 16 13.70 28.97 -6.52
C GLU A 16 15.14 28.43 -6.40
N GLY A 17 15.35 27.43 -5.55
CA GLY A 17 16.66 26.83 -5.27
C GLY A 17 17.29 27.33 -3.97
N ARG A 18 18.37 26.66 -3.55
CA ARG A 18 19.15 27.01 -2.36
C ARG A 18 20.45 27.69 -2.80
N LEU A 19 20.65 28.94 -2.37
CA LEU A 19 21.82 29.75 -2.72
C LEU A 19 23.02 29.54 -1.76
N GLU A 20 22.79 28.98 -0.57
CA GLU A 20 23.82 28.80 0.46
C GLU A 20 23.85 27.37 1.02
N TYR A 21 25.06 26.79 1.07
CA TYR A 21 25.32 25.50 1.71
C TYR A 21 26.15 25.72 2.97
N LYS A 22 25.71 25.16 4.09
CA LYS A 22 26.43 25.23 5.37
C LYS A 22 27.27 23.98 5.56
N THR A 23 28.53 24.16 5.93
CA THR A 23 29.43 23.06 6.29
C THR A 23 28.84 22.26 7.44
N GLY A 24 28.72 20.94 7.26
CA GLY A 24 28.14 20.02 8.25
C GLY A 24 26.63 19.80 8.13
N GLU A 25 25.92 20.51 7.25
CA GLU A 25 24.51 20.23 6.96
C GLU A 25 24.33 19.33 5.73
N LEU A 26 23.23 18.57 5.71
CA LEU A 26 22.83 17.83 4.52
C LEU A 26 22.41 18.79 3.40
N VAL A 27 22.97 18.58 2.22
CA VAL A 27 22.61 19.29 0.99
C VAL A 27 21.18 18.96 0.55
N GLN A 28 20.73 17.72 0.79
CA GLN A 28 19.44 17.21 0.35
C GLN A 28 18.72 16.48 1.47
N ASP A 29 17.39 16.59 1.49
CA ASP A 29 16.56 15.74 2.35
C ASP A 29 16.69 14.27 1.96
N ARG A 30 16.48 13.38 2.93
CA ARG A 30 16.50 11.92 2.73
C ARG A 30 15.32 11.46 1.87
N TYR A 31 15.45 10.30 1.27
CA TYR A 31 14.49 9.74 0.30
C TYR A 31 13.04 9.68 0.78
N PRO A 32 12.71 9.33 2.03
CA PRO A 32 11.32 9.27 2.47
C PRO A 32 10.58 10.59 2.26
N VAL A 33 11.28 11.73 2.41
CA VAL A 33 10.73 13.07 2.19
C VAL A 33 10.88 13.48 0.73
N ARG A 34 12.11 13.41 0.19
CA ARG A 34 12.43 13.95 -1.14
C ARG A 34 11.80 13.18 -2.29
N CYS A 35 11.72 11.86 -2.16
CA CYS A 35 11.19 10.97 -3.20
C CYS A 35 9.71 10.63 -2.95
N LEU A 36 9.03 11.28 -2.00
CA LEU A 36 7.63 11.00 -1.67
C LEU A 36 6.72 10.99 -2.91
N PRO A 37 6.78 11.97 -3.84
CA PRO A 37 5.93 11.94 -5.03
C PRO A 37 6.22 10.73 -5.92
N GLN A 38 7.49 10.45 -6.22
CA GLN A 38 7.89 9.34 -7.08
C GLN A 38 7.58 7.98 -6.44
N TYR A 39 7.63 7.89 -5.12
CA TYR A 39 7.25 6.69 -4.39
C TYR A 39 5.74 6.49 -4.42
N MET A 40 4.95 7.52 -4.09
CA MET A 40 3.50 7.41 -3.86
C MET A 40 2.65 7.38 -5.14
N VAL A 41 3.07 8.08 -6.21
CA VAL A 41 2.26 8.21 -7.44
C VAL A 41 1.92 6.84 -8.06
N PRO A 42 2.86 5.90 -8.25
CA PRO A 42 2.52 4.57 -8.79
C PRO A 42 1.51 3.80 -7.95
N LEU A 43 1.51 3.98 -6.62
CA LEU A 43 0.51 3.32 -5.76
C LEU A 43 -0.86 3.96 -5.95
N VAL A 44 -0.95 5.29 -6.05
CA VAL A 44 -2.23 5.99 -6.26
C VAL A 44 -2.84 5.59 -7.60
N GLU A 45 -2.05 5.61 -8.68
CA GLU A 45 -2.52 5.15 -10.00
C GLU A 45 -2.94 3.66 -9.96
N GLY A 46 -2.20 2.85 -9.21
CA GLY A 46 -2.57 1.45 -8.95
C GLY A 46 -3.91 1.30 -8.23
N LEU A 47 -4.18 2.13 -7.21
CA LEU A 47 -5.46 2.14 -6.49
C LEU A 47 -6.63 2.57 -7.39
N ASP A 48 -6.41 3.55 -8.28
CA ASP A 48 -7.43 3.97 -9.26
C ASP A 48 -7.77 2.83 -10.23
N ASN A 49 -6.76 2.11 -10.72
CA ASN A 49 -6.96 0.93 -11.57
C ASN A 49 -7.73 -0.19 -10.84
N ILE A 50 -7.37 -0.46 -9.58
CA ILE A 50 -8.08 -1.43 -8.72
C ILE A 50 -9.54 -1.03 -8.56
N ALA A 51 -9.82 0.26 -8.28
CA ALA A 51 -11.17 0.76 -8.14
C ALA A 51 -11.98 0.59 -9.44
N GLN A 52 -11.38 0.86 -10.59
CA GLN A 52 -12.02 0.66 -11.89
C GLN A 52 -12.33 -0.82 -12.15
N GLN A 53 -11.41 -1.73 -11.85
CA GLN A 53 -11.61 -3.18 -12.00
C GLN A 53 -12.77 -3.66 -11.13
N VAL A 54 -12.77 -3.32 -9.84
CA VAL A 54 -13.85 -3.71 -8.90
C VAL A 54 -15.18 -3.09 -9.33
N THR A 55 -15.18 -1.83 -9.76
CA THR A 55 -16.39 -1.15 -10.24
C THR A 55 -16.94 -1.80 -11.50
N THR A 56 -16.08 -2.25 -12.41
CA THR A 56 -16.52 -2.96 -13.61
C THR A 56 -17.15 -4.29 -13.21
N GLU A 57 -16.51 -5.01 -12.31
CA GLU A 57 -16.93 -6.38 -11.96
C GLU A 57 -18.19 -6.44 -11.10
N ILE A 58 -18.43 -5.46 -10.23
CA ILE A 58 -19.71 -5.37 -9.51
C ILE A 58 -20.88 -4.99 -10.42
N ASN A 59 -20.60 -4.46 -11.62
CA ASN A 59 -21.61 -4.09 -12.62
C ASN A 59 -21.61 -5.03 -13.84
N SER A 60 -20.88 -6.15 -13.81
CA SER A 60 -20.84 -7.12 -14.90
C SER A 60 -21.88 -8.23 -14.70
N ALA A 61 -22.27 -8.89 -15.80
CA ALA A 61 -23.09 -10.10 -15.75
C ALA A 61 -22.19 -11.31 -15.46
N SER A 62 -21.86 -11.52 -14.19
CA SER A 62 -20.97 -12.58 -13.70
C SER A 62 -21.67 -13.95 -13.57
N ASP A 63 -22.45 -14.33 -14.57
CA ASP A 63 -23.32 -15.52 -14.55
C ASP A 63 -23.03 -16.45 -15.75
N ASN A 64 -23.57 -17.66 -15.71
CA ASN A 64 -23.52 -18.62 -16.81
C ASN A 64 -24.71 -19.61 -16.75
N SER A 65 -25.48 -19.79 -17.83
CA SER A 65 -25.38 -19.15 -19.15
C SER A 65 -25.97 -17.73 -19.19
N LEU A 66 -25.52 -16.92 -20.15
CA LEU A 66 -26.17 -15.63 -20.46
C LEU A 66 -27.32 -15.86 -21.43
N ILE A 67 -28.48 -15.28 -21.13
CA ILE A 67 -29.70 -15.45 -21.94
C ILE A 67 -29.91 -14.23 -22.84
N ASP A 68 -30.04 -14.45 -24.14
CA ASP A 68 -30.48 -13.46 -25.12
C ASP A 68 -31.92 -13.80 -25.55
N PRO A 69 -32.93 -13.14 -24.95
CA PRO A 69 -34.32 -13.45 -25.22
C PRO A 69 -34.76 -13.04 -26.63
N ASP A 70 -34.14 -12.02 -27.22
CA ASP A 70 -34.49 -11.53 -28.55
C ASP A 70 -34.09 -12.54 -29.63
N LYS A 71 -32.95 -13.23 -29.42
CA LYS A 71 -32.50 -14.32 -30.30
C LYS A 71 -33.00 -15.70 -29.88
N GLY A 72 -33.57 -15.83 -28.68
CA GLY A 72 -33.92 -17.12 -28.09
C GLY A 72 -32.72 -18.03 -27.86
N MET A 73 -31.56 -17.45 -27.55
CA MET A 73 -30.28 -18.17 -27.41
C MET A 73 -29.77 -18.10 -25.96
N ASP A 74 -29.10 -19.17 -25.52
CA ASP A 74 -28.28 -19.16 -24.32
C ASP A 74 -26.79 -19.30 -24.67
N TYR A 75 -25.96 -18.49 -24.02
CA TYR A 75 -24.53 -18.40 -24.25
C TYR A 75 -23.77 -18.96 -23.05
N HIS A 76 -23.05 -20.06 -23.26
CA HIS A 76 -22.16 -20.61 -22.25
C HIS A 76 -20.79 -19.94 -22.26
N GLY A 77 -20.32 -19.54 -21.09
CA GLY A 77 -19.04 -18.84 -20.91
C GLY A 77 -18.50 -18.99 -19.49
N GLY A 78 -17.50 -18.17 -19.18
CA GLY A 78 -16.76 -18.21 -17.91
C GLY A 78 -16.89 -16.94 -17.07
N ASN A 79 -17.96 -16.16 -17.22
CA ASN A 79 -18.10 -14.85 -16.56
C ASN A 79 -18.11 -14.93 -15.03
N PHE A 80 -18.36 -16.11 -14.46
CA PHE A 80 -18.23 -16.37 -13.01
C PHE A 80 -16.77 -16.37 -12.51
N LEU A 81 -15.77 -16.42 -13.41
CA LEU A 81 -14.36 -16.38 -13.03
C LEU A 81 -13.93 -14.95 -12.66
N GLY A 82 -14.01 -14.61 -11.37
CA GLY A 82 -13.63 -13.30 -10.84
C GLY A 82 -12.11 -13.05 -10.76
N GLN A 83 -11.36 -13.33 -11.84
CA GLN A 83 -9.90 -13.18 -11.87
C GLN A 83 -9.44 -11.75 -11.62
N TYR A 84 -10.19 -10.76 -12.15
CA TYR A 84 -9.92 -9.35 -11.89
C TYR A 84 -9.93 -9.01 -10.40
N ILE A 85 -10.88 -9.56 -9.64
CA ILE A 85 -10.95 -9.35 -8.18
C ILE A 85 -9.73 -9.96 -7.48
N GLY A 86 -9.31 -11.17 -7.85
CA GLY A 86 -8.13 -11.81 -7.27
C GLY A 86 -6.86 -10.98 -7.48
N ILE A 87 -6.62 -10.53 -8.72
CA ILE A 87 -5.47 -9.68 -9.07
C ILE A 87 -5.55 -8.33 -8.33
N ALA A 88 -6.70 -7.67 -8.37
CA ALA A 88 -6.89 -6.36 -7.78
C ALA A 88 -6.63 -6.38 -6.26
N MET A 89 -7.11 -7.40 -5.56
CA MET A 89 -6.95 -7.52 -4.11
C MET A 89 -5.53 -7.92 -3.70
N ASP A 90 -4.81 -8.72 -4.51
CA ASP A 90 -3.38 -8.99 -4.31
C ASP A 90 -2.55 -7.71 -4.49
N GLN A 91 -2.81 -6.95 -5.55
CA GLN A 91 -2.16 -5.66 -5.79
C GLN A 91 -2.45 -4.65 -4.68
N LEU A 92 -3.70 -4.60 -4.18
CA LEU A 92 -4.07 -3.74 -3.07
C LEU A 92 -3.21 -4.02 -1.82
N ARG A 93 -3.08 -5.29 -1.42
CA ARG A 93 -2.24 -5.67 -0.27
C ARG A 93 -0.78 -5.30 -0.46
N TYR A 94 -0.25 -5.54 -1.67
CA TYR A 94 1.10 -5.14 -2.01
C TYR A 94 1.31 -3.63 -1.83
N TYR A 95 0.37 -2.81 -2.33
CA TYR A 95 0.44 -1.36 -2.17
C TYR A 95 0.28 -0.90 -0.71
N LEU A 96 -0.58 -1.54 0.07
CA LEU A 96 -0.68 -1.29 1.52
C LEU A 96 0.64 -1.57 2.24
N GLY A 97 1.32 -2.67 1.91
CA GLY A 97 2.65 -2.98 2.45
C GLY A 97 3.70 -1.92 2.12
N LEU A 98 3.73 -1.43 0.87
CA LEU A 98 4.62 -0.34 0.47
C LEU A 98 4.32 0.98 1.20
N MET A 99 3.03 1.34 1.33
CA MET A 99 2.63 2.53 2.09
C MET A 99 3.03 2.42 3.57
N ALA A 100 2.81 1.26 4.19
CA ALA A 100 3.24 0.99 5.56
C ALA A 100 4.76 1.09 5.72
N LYS A 101 5.52 0.58 4.74
CA LYS A 101 6.98 0.71 4.74
C LYS A 101 7.43 2.16 4.69
N HIS A 102 6.78 2.99 3.86
CA HIS A 102 7.10 4.41 3.80
C HIS A 102 6.80 5.13 5.13
N LEU A 103 5.65 4.84 5.75
CA LEU A 103 5.28 5.38 7.06
C LEU A 103 6.26 4.99 8.17
N ASP A 104 6.70 3.72 8.21
CA ASP A 104 7.71 3.23 9.17
C ASP A 104 9.01 4.05 9.07
N VAL A 105 9.49 4.30 7.85
CA VAL A 105 10.73 5.07 7.64
C VAL A 105 10.52 6.57 7.97
N GLN A 106 9.35 7.14 7.72
CA GLN A 106 9.01 8.50 8.16
C GLN A 106 9.02 8.63 9.69
N ILE A 107 8.43 7.67 10.40
CA ILE A 107 8.47 7.63 11.87
C ILE A 107 9.91 7.54 12.34
N ALA A 108 10.72 6.64 11.77
CA ALA A 108 12.13 6.48 12.11
C ALA A 108 12.93 7.78 11.90
N LEU A 109 12.64 8.54 10.83
CA LEU A 109 13.27 9.83 10.56
C LEU A 109 12.95 10.87 11.64
N LEU A 110 11.69 10.93 12.10
CA LEU A 110 11.23 11.92 13.08
C LEU A 110 11.74 11.63 14.50
N VAL A 111 11.77 10.36 14.90
CA VAL A 111 12.11 9.96 16.29
C VAL A 111 13.62 9.89 16.55
N THR A 112 14.45 9.94 15.50
CA THR A 112 15.91 9.80 15.57
C THR A 112 16.58 11.18 15.46
N PRO A 113 17.19 11.72 16.53
CA PRO A 113 17.76 13.08 16.56
C PRO A 113 18.73 13.40 15.43
N GLU A 114 19.53 12.41 15.04
CA GLU A 114 20.54 12.50 13.98
C GLU A 114 19.91 12.80 12.61
N PHE A 115 18.60 12.51 12.46
CA PHE A 115 17.89 12.60 11.20
C PHE A 115 16.71 13.58 11.21
N SER A 116 16.28 14.04 12.39
CA SER A 116 15.04 14.79 12.61
C SER A 116 15.16 16.30 12.43
N ASN A 117 16.37 16.81 12.13
CA ASN A 117 16.69 18.24 12.03
C ASN A 117 16.41 19.01 13.33
N GLY A 118 16.82 18.45 14.48
CA GLY A 118 16.80 19.13 15.77
C GLY A 118 15.63 18.76 16.68
N LEU A 119 14.81 17.77 16.32
CA LEU A 119 13.80 17.24 17.23
C LEU A 119 14.45 16.35 18.29
N PRO A 120 13.92 16.35 19.53
CA PRO A 120 14.44 15.52 20.62
C PRO A 120 14.24 14.03 20.33
N SER A 121 15.07 13.20 20.94
CA SER A 121 14.99 11.73 20.80
C SER A 121 13.60 11.24 21.17
N CYS A 122 13.06 10.31 20.36
CA CYS A 122 11.74 9.75 20.54
C CYS A 122 10.62 10.82 20.62
N LEU A 123 10.84 12.03 20.09
CA LEU A 123 9.90 13.15 20.17
C LEU A 123 9.46 13.48 21.61
N ILE A 124 10.39 13.42 22.56
CA ILE A 124 10.14 13.80 23.95
C ILE A 124 9.75 15.28 24.05
N GLY A 125 8.48 15.56 24.37
CA GLY A 125 7.95 16.93 24.48
C GLY A 125 8.27 17.65 25.80
N ASN A 126 8.55 16.90 26.87
CA ASN A 126 9.02 17.47 28.15
C ASN A 126 10.38 16.86 28.51
N THR A 127 11.43 17.59 28.16
CA THR A 127 12.83 17.20 28.35
C THR A 127 13.32 17.36 29.78
N GLN A 128 12.57 18.03 30.66
CA GLN A 128 12.95 18.21 32.07
C GLN A 128 12.67 16.97 32.92
N ARG A 129 11.85 16.02 32.43
CA ARG A 129 11.51 14.79 33.14
C ARG A 129 12.57 13.72 32.90
N THR A 130 13.19 13.24 33.98
CA THR A 130 14.30 12.26 33.93
C THR A 130 13.88 10.91 33.35
N VAL A 131 12.62 10.50 33.54
CA VAL A 131 12.06 9.26 32.98
C VAL A 131 10.94 9.61 32.00
N ASN A 132 11.28 9.64 30.72
CA ASN A 132 10.35 9.87 29.63
C ASN A 132 10.82 9.12 28.38
N MET A 133 9.97 8.22 27.86
CA MET A 133 10.30 7.39 26.69
C MET A 133 9.71 7.94 25.38
N GLY A 134 8.99 9.07 25.43
CA GLY A 134 8.35 9.69 24.27
C GLY A 134 7.52 8.68 23.46
N LEU A 135 7.72 8.68 22.15
CA LEU A 135 7.05 7.80 21.19
C LEU A 135 7.83 6.51 20.89
N LYS A 136 8.68 6.03 21.81
CA LYS A 136 9.38 4.75 21.62
C LYS A 136 8.40 3.58 21.44
N GLY A 137 7.28 3.59 22.16
CA GLY A 137 6.21 2.58 21.99
C GLY A 137 5.61 2.59 20.58
N LEU A 138 5.35 3.77 20.01
CA LEU A 138 4.86 3.90 18.64
C LEU A 138 5.84 3.29 17.63
N GLN A 139 7.14 3.56 17.77
CA GLN A 139 8.15 3.01 16.87
C GLN A 139 8.23 1.48 16.97
N ILE A 140 8.14 0.91 18.18
CA ILE A 140 8.12 -0.54 18.39
C ILE A 140 6.87 -1.15 17.76
N SER A 141 5.70 -0.57 18.01
CA SER A 141 4.44 -1.04 17.43
C SER A 141 4.45 -0.96 15.91
N GLY A 142 4.88 0.16 15.33
CA GLY A 142 5.02 0.32 13.88
C GLY A 142 5.96 -0.72 13.28
N ASN A 143 7.11 -0.97 13.92
CA ASN A 143 8.08 -1.97 13.48
C ASN A 143 7.54 -3.42 13.59
N SER A 144 6.58 -3.69 14.48
CA SER A 144 5.93 -5.00 14.57
C SER A 144 4.82 -5.20 13.52
N ILE A 145 4.11 -4.14 13.14
CA ILE A 145 2.98 -4.19 12.19
C ILE A 145 3.45 -4.17 10.75
N MET A 146 4.42 -3.31 10.41
CA MET A 146 4.89 -3.14 9.03
C MET A 146 5.36 -4.44 8.36
N PRO A 147 6.15 -5.32 9.01
CA PRO A 147 6.55 -6.59 8.41
C PRO A 147 5.38 -7.55 8.17
N LEU A 148 4.33 -7.50 9.01
CA LEU A 148 3.12 -8.30 8.81
C LEU A 148 2.35 -7.82 7.58
N LEU A 149 2.23 -6.51 7.36
CA LEU A 149 1.62 -5.97 6.14
C LEU A 149 2.42 -6.33 4.88
N MET A 150 3.75 -6.33 4.96
CA MET A 150 4.59 -6.82 3.86
C MET A 150 4.39 -8.32 3.60
N PHE A 151 4.27 -9.13 4.65
CA PHE A 151 3.98 -10.56 4.53
C PHE A 151 2.61 -10.82 3.89
N TYR A 152 1.58 -10.08 4.30
CA TYR A 152 0.26 -10.15 3.66
C TYR A 152 0.26 -9.60 2.24
N GLY A 153 1.19 -8.71 1.91
CA GLY A 153 1.42 -8.20 0.56
C GLY A 153 1.86 -9.24 -0.46
N HIS A 154 2.21 -10.46 -0.05
CA HIS A 154 2.48 -11.56 -0.99
C HIS A 154 1.19 -11.98 -1.72
N PRO A 155 1.29 -12.29 -3.03
CA PRO A 155 0.14 -12.73 -3.80
C PRO A 155 -0.41 -14.06 -3.27
N LEU A 156 -1.73 -14.18 -3.34
CA LEU A 156 -2.45 -15.41 -3.05
C LEU A 156 -2.73 -16.18 -4.35
N ILE A 157 -2.96 -15.46 -5.45
CA ILE A 157 -3.39 -16.04 -6.74
C ILE A 157 -2.23 -16.66 -7.52
N ASP A 158 -1.03 -16.11 -7.37
CA ASP A 158 0.22 -16.72 -7.80
C ASP A 158 0.96 -17.12 -6.53
N ARG A 159 1.47 -18.35 -6.46
CA ARG A 159 2.34 -18.77 -5.37
C ARG A 159 3.63 -19.34 -5.91
N PHE A 160 4.40 -18.51 -6.61
CA PHE A 160 5.83 -18.78 -6.74
C PHE A 160 6.54 -18.36 -5.43
N PRO A 161 7.42 -19.17 -4.80
CA PRO A 161 8.11 -20.36 -5.30
C PRO A 161 7.64 -21.69 -4.65
N THR A 162 6.52 -21.72 -3.93
CA THR A 162 6.02 -23.00 -3.38
C THR A 162 5.09 -23.61 -4.41
N ASP A 163 5.46 -24.75 -5.00
CA ASP A 163 4.81 -25.56 -6.05
C ASP A 163 3.31 -25.91 -5.81
N ARG A 164 2.51 -24.93 -5.46
CA ARG A 164 1.14 -25.02 -4.95
C ARG A 164 0.30 -23.98 -5.68
N PHE A 165 0.22 -24.14 -7.00
CA PHE A 165 -1.00 -23.75 -7.71
C PHE A 165 -2.20 -24.37 -6.97
N PRO A 166 -3.35 -23.69 -6.86
CA PRO A 166 -4.55 -24.33 -6.36
C PRO A 166 -4.78 -25.63 -7.14
N THR A 167 -4.79 -26.69 -6.33
CA THR A 167 -4.98 -28.10 -6.62
C THR A 167 -6.27 -28.36 -7.38
N HIS A 168 -6.27 -29.41 -8.20
CA HIS A 168 -7.35 -30.04 -8.98
C HIS A 168 -8.75 -29.94 -8.36
N ALA A 169 -9.36 -28.76 -8.41
CA ALA A 169 -10.69 -28.54 -7.85
C ALA A 169 -11.74 -29.13 -8.80
N GLU A 170 -12.78 -29.70 -8.19
CA GLU A 170 -13.94 -30.24 -8.89
C GLU A 170 -13.54 -31.15 -10.07
N GLN A 171 -12.79 -32.21 -9.75
CA GLN A 171 -12.35 -33.23 -10.72
C GLN A 171 -11.64 -32.65 -11.96
N PHE A 172 -10.76 -31.67 -11.77
CA PHE A 172 -10.00 -30.95 -12.82
C PHE A 172 -10.81 -29.98 -13.69
N ASN A 173 -12.11 -29.84 -13.50
CA ASN A 173 -12.89 -28.85 -14.23
C ASN A 173 -12.52 -27.42 -13.81
N GLN A 174 -12.22 -27.20 -12.52
CA GLN A 174 -11.81 -25.89 -11.98
C GLN A 174 -10.31 -25.84 -11.68
N ASN A 175 -9.50 -26.21 -12.66
CA ASN A 175 -8.03 -26.20 -12.56
C ASN A 175 -7.42 -24.78 -12.58
N ILE A 176 -8.23 -23.77 -12.91
CA ILE A 176 -7.96 -22.35 -12.68
C ILE A 176 -9.07 -21.78 -11.80
N SER A 177 -8.70 -20.98 -10.80
CA SER A 177 -9.65 -20.29 -9.93
C SER A 177 -9.06 -18.98 -9.46
N SER A 178 -9.89 -17.96 -9.27
CA SER A 178 -9.42 -16.60 -8.99
C SER A 178 -8.94 -16.39 -7.57
N LEU A 179 -9.42 -17.21 -6.62
CA LEU A 179 -9.27 -16.99 -5.18
C LEU A 179 -9.70 -15.59 -4.72
N GLY A 180 -10.57 -14.91 -5.49
CA GLY A 180 -10.90 -13.50 -5.31
C GLY A 180 -11.42 -13.16 -3.92
N HIS A 181 -12.31 -13.98 -3.37
CA HIS A 181 -12.82 -13.79 -2.01
C HIS A 181 -11.72 -13.94 -0.94
N GLY A 182 -10.83 -14.93 -1.07
CA GLY A 182 -9.73 -15.13 -0.14
C GLY A 182 -8.74 -13.96 -0.17
N SER A 183 -8.43 -13.49 -1.37
CA SER A 183 -7.57 -12.33 -1.59
C SER A 183 -8.19 -11.05 -1.00
N ALA A 184 -9.49 -10.82 -1.20
CA ALA A 184 -10.25 -9.72 -0.62
C ALA A 184 -10.29 -9.76 0.91
N HIS A 185 -10.44 -10.95 1.50
CA HIS A 185 -10.43 -11.13 2.95
C HIS A 185 -9.09 -10.71 3.56
N LEU A 186 -7.98 -11.14 2.96
CA LEU A 186 -6.64 -10.73 3.39
C LEU A 186 -6.43 -9.22 3.19
N ALA A 187 -7.01 -8.64 2.13
CA ALA A 187 -6.92 -7.20 1.89
C ALA A 187 -7.63 -6.42 2.98
N ARG A 188 -8.82 -6.87 3.39
CA ARG A 188 -9.54 -6.31 4.55
C ARG A 188 -8.70 -6.38 5.83
N GLN A 189 -8.08 -7.53 6.11
CA GLN A 189 -7.19 -7.68 7.27
C GLN A 189 -5.95 -6.79 7.23
N SER A 190 -5.49 -6.39 6.04
CA SER A 190 -4.36 -5.46 5.89
C SER A 190 -4.77 -3.99 6.07
N ILE A 191 -6.07 -3.68 5.98
CA ILE A 191 -6.64 -2.35 6.23
C ILE A 191 -6.95 -2.17 7.72
N ASP A 192 -7.47 -3.22 8.37
CA ASP A 192 -7.77 -3.26 9.82
C ASP A 192 -6.50 -3.10 10.68
#